data_AF-K4LF62-F1
#
_entry.id   AF-K4LF62-F1
#
_cell.length_a   1.000
_cell.length_b   1.000
_cell.length_c   1.000
_cell.angle_alpha   90.00
_cell.angle_beta   90.00
_cell.angle_gamma   90.00
#
_symmetry.space_group_name_H-M   'P 1'
#
loop_
_entity.id
_entity.type
_entity.pdbx_description
1 polymer ?
#
loop_
_entity_poly.entity_id
_entity_poly.type
_entity_poly.pdbx_seq_one_letter_code
_entity_poly.pdbx_strand_id
1 'polypeptide(L)'
;MVFLTISRQTGSLGKEISGLLAKKLDLPLITHDFVMNQWLPEIADKHELHMLKESPGFYLNLSSQGLTFAEHIENRLKSYISEQPAIIFGLGAQIIFSRHPEAIHVRIIASDEVRTGRVMHNLHLDRSNAERFLELTDRKHKRYISTIYHRDWSDPSLYGITLNTDFFGIEEGAALLEYYARNKQLYSPAAEYPSQDGKKPVTFKHPSEEEFAGILDMYHLDWEYEPRTFPIQWDEEGNVTMAFSPDFYLPRFNTFIELTTMNQKYASEKKKKVELLKRLYPGTNINIVFKNDFYSLLERFGIKKGSAQ
;
A
#
# COMPACT_ATOMS: atom_id res chain seq x y z
N MET A 1 9.51 14.97 6.65
CA MET A 1 10.77 14.31 7.06
C MET A 1 10.47 12.83 7.21
N VAL A 2 11.33 11.94 6.70
CA VAL A 2 11.03 10.49 6.77
C VAL A 2 11.06 9.97 8.20
N PHE A 3 10.23 8.96 8.46
CA PHE A 3 10.17 8.26 9.73
C PHE A 3 10.02 6.76 9.49
N LEU A 4 10.33 5.95 10.50
CA LEU A 4 10.35 4.50 10.35
C LEU A 4 9.30 3.85 11.22
N THR A 5 8.66 2.81 10.71
CA THR A 5 7.88 1.87 11.52
C THR A 5 8.56 0.51 11.46
N ILE A 6 8.89 -0.07 12.61
CA ILE A 6 9.64 -1.32 12.71
C ILE A 6 8.76 -2.38 13.36
N SER A 7 8.43 -3.41 12.59
CA SER A 7 7.83 -4.67 13.03
C SER A 7 8.90 -5.75 13.08
N ARG A 8 8.74 -6.76 13.95
CA ARG A 8 9.78 -7.78 14.15
C ARG A 8 9.26 -9.06 14.76
N GLN A 9 9.85 -10.17 14.35
CA GLN A 9 9.79 -11.44 15.10
C GLN A 9 10.61 -11.35 16.38
N THR A 10 10.22 -12.10 17.41
CA THR A 10 11.06 -12.22 18.61
C THR A 10 12.35 -12.95 18.25
N GLY A 11 13.50 -12.50 18.78
CA GLY A 11 14.81 -13.11 18.51
C GLY A 11 15.45 -12.71 17.16
N SER A 12 14.82 -11.83 16.37
CA SER A 12 15.36 -11.41 15.06
C SER A 12 16.33 -10.22 15.12
N LEU A 13 16.79 -9.81 16.29
CA LEU A 13 17.59 -8.58 16.52
C LEU A 13 16.85 -7.26 16.29
N GLY A 14 15.52 -7.30 16.17
CA GLY A 14 14.74 -6.09 15.86
C GLY A 14 14.83 -4.98 16.91
N LYS A 15 14.97 -5.33 18.20
CA LYS A 15 15.06 -4.34 19.30
C LYS A 15 16.43 -3.67 19.31
N GLU A 16 17.47 -4.45 19.06
CA GLU A 16 18.87 -4.03 19.04
C GLU A 16 19.12 -3.12 17.84
N ILE A 17 18.66 -3.54 16.65
CA ILE A 17 18.77 -2.75 15.42
C ILE A 17 18.01 -1.44 15.55
N SER A 18 16.77 -1.45 16.06
CA SER A 18 15.98 -0.21 16.20
C SER A 18 16.59 0.75 17.22
N GLY A 19 17.11 0.24 18.33
CA GLY A 19 17.80 1.04 19.35
C GLY A 19 19.09 1.68 18.83
N LEU A 20 19.89 0.94 18.06
CA LEU A 20 21.09 1.48 17.43
C LEU A 20 20.75 2.51 16.34
N LEU A 21 19.75 2.21 15.51
CA LEU A 21 19.30 3.10 14.44
C LEU A 21 18.78 4.42 14.99
N ALA A 22 18.03 4.41 16.10
CA ALA A 22 17.56 5.61 16.79
C ALA A 22 18.73 6.53 17.18
N LYS A 23 19.82 5.97 17.72
CA LYS A 23 21.03 6.72 18.06
C LYS A 23 21.74 7.28 16.83
N LYS A 24 21.87 6.48 15.76
CA LYS A 24 22.55 6.90 14.51
C LYS A 24 21.81 8.04 13.81
N LEU A 25 20.48 7.99 13.81
CA LEU A 25 19.63 9.02 13.18
C LEU A 25 19.29 10.20 14.11
N ASP A 26 19.66 10.12 15.40
CA ASP A 26 19.23 11.07 16.44
C ASP A 26 17.70 11.25 16.47
N LEU A 27 16.97 10.12 16.42
CA LEU A 27 15.51 10.10 16.40
C LEU A 27 14.94 9.47 17.68
N PRO A 28 13.81 9.98 18.20
CA PRO A 28 13.07 9.33 19.26
C PRO A 28 12.62 7.91 18.87
N LEU A 29 12.71 6.97 19.80
CA LEU A 29 12.22 5.60 19.64
C LEU A 29 10.93 5.40 20.45
N ILE A 30 9.79 5.39 19.75
CA ILE A 30 8.47 5.16 20.34
C ILE A 30 8.21 3.64 20.40
N THR A 31 8.14 3.10 21.60
CA THR A 31 7.88 1.67 21.85
C THR A 31 6.53 1.46 22.52
N HIS A 32 6.07 0.21 22.57
CA HIS A 32 4.91 -0.16 23.39
C HIS A 32 5.09 0.24 24.86
N ASP A 33 6.26 -0.03 25.45
CA ASP A 33 6.56 0.36 26.84
C ASP A 33 6.51 1.88 27.04
N PHE A 34 7.02 2.65 26.07
CA PHE A 34 6.94 4.11 26.12
C PHE A 34 5.48 4.58 26.13
N VAL A 35 4.65 4.08 25.23
CA VAL A 35 3.22 4.43 25.15
C VAL A 35 2.48 4.04 26.45
N MET A 36 2.73 2.84 26.97
CA MET A 36 2.13 2.35 28.21
C MET A 36 2.48 3.20 29.43
N ASN A 37 3.70 3.75 29.48
CA ASN A 37 4.20 4.46 30.65
C ASN A 37 4.05 5.98 30.55
N GLN A 38 4.02 6.54 29.34
CA GLN A 38 4.04 7.99 29.13
C GLN A 38 2.72 8.54 28.57
N TRP A 39 1.97 7.76 27.80
CA TRP A 39 0.79 8.26 27.09
C TRP A 39 -0.51 7.78 27.72
N LEU A 40 -0.65 6.46 27.91
CA LEU A 40 -1.90 5.87 28.40
C LEU A 40 -2.27 6.25 29.84
N PRO A 41 -1.35 6.57 30.77
CA PRO A 41 -1.74 7.03 32.11
C PRO A 41 -2.56 8.32 32.14
N GLU A 42 -2.60 9.09 31.06
CA GLU A 42 -3.44 10.28 30.94
C GLU A 42 -4.93 9.94 30.75
N ILE A 43 -5.23 8.71 30.29
CA ILE A 43 -6.57 8.30 29.89
C ILE A 43 -7.03 6.96 30.47
N ALA A 44 -6.14 6.23 31.15
CA ALA A 44 -6.37 4.90 31.70
C ALA A 44 -6.03 4.85 33.20
N ASP A 45 -6.88 4.18 33.98
CA ASP A 45 -6.58 3.87 35.37
C ASP A 45 -5.61 2.67 35.53
N LYS A 46 -5.25 2.34 36.78
CA LYS A 46 -4.33 1.22 37.05
C LYS A 46 -4.86 -0.14 36.57
N HIS A 47 -6.17 -0.37 36.64
CA HIS A 47 -6.78 -1.60 36.20
C HIS A 47 -6.79 -1.68 34.67
N GLU A 48 -7.18 -0.61 34.00
CA GLU A 48 -7.17 -0.50 32.54
C GLU A 48 -5.76 -0.66 31.96
N LEU A 49 -4.75 -0.01 32.56
CA LEU A 49 -3.34 -0.17 32.19
C LEU A 49 -2.85 -1.62 32.35
N HIS A 50 -3.34 -2.34 33.35
CA HIS A 50 -3.05 -3.77 33.49
C HIS A 50 -3.74 -4.57 32.38
N MET A 51 -5.02 -4.35 32.12
CA MET A 51 -5.79 -5.04 31.08
C MET A 51 -5.22 -4.82 29.67
N LEU A 52 -4.70 -3.63 29.39
CA LEU A 52 -4.01 -3.27 28.14
C LEU A 52 -2.70 -4.06 27.93
N LYS A 53 -2.09 -4.60 28.99
CA LYS A 53 -0.92 -5.50 28.88
C LYS A 53 -1.33 -6.95 28.63
N GLU A 54 -2.49 -7.34 29.12
CA GLU A 54 -2.95 -8.74 29.08
C GLU A 54 -3.76 -9.08 27.82
N SER A 55 -4.60 -8.15 27.34
CA SER A 55 -5.57 -8.42 26.28
C SER A 55 -5.54 -7.40 25.15
N PRO A 56 -5.22 -7.82 23.91
CA PRO A 56 -5.36 -6.95 22.75
C PRO A 56 -6.79 -6.45 22.49
N GLY A 57 -7.81 -7.22 22.87
CA GLY A 57 -9.21 -6.81 22.69
C GLY A 57 -9.56 -5.60 23.56
N PHE A 58 -8.85 -5.38 24.67
CA PHE A 58 -9.08 -4.25 25.54
C PHE A 58 -8.72 -2.91 24.88
N TYR A 59 -7.88 -2.91 23.84
CA TYR A 59 -7.59 -1.69 23.09
C TYR A 59 -8.81 -1.13 22.35
N LEU A 60 -9.84 -1.96 22.12
CA LEU A 60 -11.10 -1.57 21.48
C LEU A 60 -12.12 -0.99 22.46
N ASN A 61 -11.81 -0.97 23.77
CA ASN A 61 -12.68 -0.38 24.77
C ASN A 61 -12.53 1.15 24.76
N LEU A 62 -13.63 1.84 25.04
CA LEU A 62 -13.66 3.30 25.19
C LEU A 62 -12.89 3.74 26.44
N SER A 63 -12.06 4.75 26.26
CA SER A 63 -11.42 5.50 27.35
C SER A 63 -12.37 6.57 27.91
N SER A 64 -11.93 7.24 28.98
CA SER A 64 -12.61 8.40 29.57
C SER A 64 -12.85 9.56 28.60
N GLN A 65 -12.12 9.61 27.48
CA GLN A 65 -12.25 10.64 26.45
C GLN A 65 -13.21 10.27 25.31
N GLY A 66 -13.90 9.13 25.40
CA GLY A 66 -14.89 8.69 24.41
C GLY A 66 -14.29 8.12 23.11
N LEU A 67 -12.96 7.98 23.03
CA LEU A 67 -12.25 7.24 21.99
C LEU A 67 -11.76 5.90 22.53
N THR A 68 -11.61 4.90 21.66
CA THR A 68 -10.97 3.65 22.05
C THR A 68 -9.47 3.88 22.35
N PHE A 69 -8.87 3.04 23.18
CA PHE A 69 -7.42 3.13 23.43
C PHE A 69 -6.60 2.99 22.14
N ALA A 70 -7.03 2.15 21.20
CA ALA A 70 -6.42 2.02 19.88
C ALA A 70 -6.48 3.35 19.10
N GLU A 71 -7.64 3.98 19.02
CA GLU A 71 -7.80 5.28 18.34
C GLU A 71 -6.99 6.38 19.02
N HIS A 72 -6.91 6.39 20.35
CA HIS A 72 -6.10 7.36 21.07
C HIS A 72 -4.61 7.22 20.73
N ILE A 73 -4.08 5.98 20.73
CA ILE A 73 -2.68 5.72 20.34
C ILE A 73 -2.46 6.13 18.89
N GLU A 74 -3.38 5.78 17.99
CA GLU A 74 -3.29 6.14 16.57
C GLU A 74 -3.25 7.66 16.37
N ASN A 75 -4.16 8.39 16.99
CA ASN A 75 -4.22 9.85 16.89
C ASN A 75 -2.97 10.51 17.47
N ARG A 76 -2.46 9.99 18.60
CA ARG A 76 -1.26 10.52 19.25
C ARG A 76 0.01 10.24 18.44
N LEU A 77 0.12 9.05 17.84
CA LEU A 77 1.19 8.74 16.89
C LEU A 77 1.15 9.69 15.69
N LYS A 78 -0.02 9.93 15.10
CA LYS A 78 -0.18 10.86 13.97
C LYS A 78 0.20 12.28 14.34
N SER A 79 -0.25 12.78 15.50
CA SER A 79 0.14 14.11 16.01
C SER A 79 1.64 14.21 16.19
N TYR A 80 2.25 13.22 16.87
CA TYR A 80 3.70 13.19 17.11
C TYR A 80 4.50 13.25 15.79
N ILE A 81 4.12 12.43 14.81
CA ILE A 81 4.80 12.38 13.50
C ILE A 81 4.60 13.68 12.69
N SER A 82 3.46 14.36 12.85
CA SER A 82 3.23 15.66 12.22
C SER A 82 4.11 16.77 12.78
N GLU A 83 4.56 16.63 14.03
CA GLU A 83 5.44 17.58 14.72
C GLU A 83 6.91 17.25 14.50
N GLN A 84 7.28 15.97 14.53
CA GLN A 84 8.68 15.52 14.41
C GLN A 84 8.81 14.06 13.93
N PRO A 85 9.89 13.71 13.20
CA PRO A 85 10.15 12.33 12.82
C PRO A 85 10.50 11.45 14.03
N ALA A 86 10.21 10.15 13.92
CA ALA A 86 10.52 9.16 14.95
C ALA A 86 10.77 7.77 14.36
N ILE A 87 11.25 6.86 15.19
CA ILE A 87 11.19 5.42 14.92
C ILE A 87 10.08 4.85 15.80
N ILE A 88 9.07 4.24 15.19
CA ILE A 88 7.97 3.60 15.89
C ILE A 88 8.18 2.08 15.87
N PHE A 89 8.36 1.48 17.04
CA PHE A 89 8.64 0.05 17.19
C PHE A 89 7.38 -0.71 17.62
N GLY A 90 6.74 -1.40 16.67
CA GLY A 90 5.50 -2.14 16.86
C GLY A 90 4.25 -1.26 16.71
N LEU A 91 3.30 -1.41 17.64
CA LEU A 91 2.06 -0.62 17.74
C LEU A 91 1.13 -0.66 16.51
N GLY A 92 1.33 -1.60 15.58
CA GLY A 92 0.58 -1.61 14.31
C GLY A 92 0.87 -0.40 13.42
N ALA A 93 1.98 0.30 13.65
CA ALA A 93 2.30 1.54 12.98
C ALA A 93 2.40 1.39 11.44
N GLN A 94 2.81 0.22 10.94
CA GLN A 94 2.82 -0.06 9.50
C GLN A 94 1.42 -0.02 8.86
N ILE A 95 0.37 -0.25 9.65
CA ILE A 95 -1.02 -0.20 9.19
C ILE A 95 -1.55 1.23 9.33
N ILE A 96 -1.31 1.85 10.49
CA ILE A 96 -1.70 3.24 10.78
C ILE A 96 -1.16 4.20 9.71
N PHE A 97 0.10 4.02 9.32
CA PHE A 97 0.80 4.89 8.38
C PHE A 97 0.90 4.30 6.97
N SER A 98 0.10 3.29 6.63
CA SER A 98 0.18 2.54 5.35
C SER A 98 0.08 3.38 4.08
N ARG A 99 -0.50 4.59 4.17
CA ARG A 99 -0.63 5.55 3.06
C ARG A 99 0.27 6.78 3.21
N HIS A 100 1.15 6.82 4.20
CA HIS A 100 2.01 7.97 4.45
C HIS A 100 3.26 7.91 3.56
N PRO A 101 3.46 8.84 2.61
CA PRO A 101 4.53 8.74 1.61
C PRO A 101 5.94 8.78 2.21
N GLU A 102 6.09 9.48 3.33
CA GLU A 102 7.37 9.59 4.04
C GLU A 102 7.66 8.41 4.99
N ALA A 103 6.71 7.49 5.20
CA ALA A 103 6.90 6.36 6.10
C ALA A 103 7.75 5.26 5.46
N ILE A 104 8.65 4.68 6.25
CA ILE A 104 9.43 3.50 5.88
C ILE A 104 8.98 2.34 6.76
N HIS A 105 8.24 1.40 6.16
CA HIS A 105 7.75 0.22 6.87
C HIS A 105 8.74 -0.93 6.79
N VAL A 106 9.38 -1.26 7.91
CA VAL A 106 10.41 -2.30 8.02
C VAL A 106 9.87 -3.49 8.81
N ARG A 107 10.12 -4.70 8.32
CA ARG A 107 9.96 -5.95 9.06
C ARG A 107 11.32 -6.59 9.28
N ILE A 108 11.66 -6.93 10.52
CA ILE A 108 12.91 -7.62 10.86
C ILE A 108 12.61 -9.08 11.23
N ILE A 109 13.16 -10.02 10.46
CA ILE A 109 12.92 -11.46 10.57
C ILE A 109 14.22 -12.23 10.74
N ALA A 110 14.12 -13.49 11.13
CA ALA A 110 15.21 -14.47 11.07
C ALA A 110 14.60 -15.88 11.06
N SER A 111 15.36 -16.85 10.58
CA SER A 111 14.99 -18.26 10.63
C SER A 111 14.77 -18.74 12.06
N ASP A 112 13.94 -19.77 12.21
CA ASP A 112 13.59 -20.32 13.52
C ASP A 112 14.83 -20.82 14.27
N GLU A 113 15.77 -21.46 13.56
CA GLU A 113 17.01 -21.96 14.17
C GLU A 113 17.86 -20.82 14.74
N VAL A 114 18.05 -19.74 13.97
CA VAL A 114 18.82 -18.58 14.43
C VAL A 114 18.13 -17.88 15.61
N ARG A 115 16.81 -17.71 15.53
CA ARG A 115 16.03 -17.08 16.62
C ARG A 115 16.07 -17.93 17.89
N THR A 116 15.93 -19.24 17.76
CA THR A 116 16.01 -20.20 18.87
C THR A 116 17.38 -20.14 19.54
N GLY A 117 18.47 -20.21 18.77
CA GLY A 117 19.83 -20.09 19.31
C GLY A 117 20.08 -18.79 20.07
N ARG A 118 19.59 -17.66 19.54
CA ARG A 118 19.67 -16.35 20.22
C ARG A 118 18.89 -16.31 21.52
N VAL A 119 17.67 -16.84 21.54
CA VAL A 119 16.82 -16.89 22.74
C VAL A 119 17.42 -17.82 23.80
N MET A 120 17.91 -19.00 23.40
CA MET A 120 18.60 -19.93 24.30
C MET A 120 19.78 -19.26 24.99
N HIS A 121 20.63 -18.57 24.22
CA HIS A 121 21.79 -17.86 24.74
C HIS A 121 21.40 -16.70 25.67
N ASN A 122 20.48 -15.83 25.23
CA ASN A 122 20.17 -14.59 25.93
C ASN A 122 19.31 -14.79 27.18
N LEU A 123 18.45 -15.81 27.20
CA LEU A 123 17.54 -16.09 28.31
C LEU A 123 17.94 -17.34 29.12
N HIS A 124 19.06 -17.98 28.77
CA HIS A 124 19.55 -19.22 29.39
C HIS A 124 18.48 -20.33 29.41
N LEU A 125 17.78 -20.50 28.29
CA LEU A 125 16.74 -21.51 28.12
C LEU A 125 17.27 -22.72 27.32
N ASP A 126 16.72 -23.90 27.60
CA ASP A 126 16.86 -25.03 26.67
C ASP A 126 16.08 -24.77 25.36
N ARG A 127 16.35 -25.61 24.35
CA ARG A 127 15.76 -25.46 23.00
C ARG A 127 14.23 -25.49 23.02
N SER A 128 13.63 -26.42 23.77
CA SER A 128 12.17 -26.58 23.84
C SER A 128 11.50 -25.36 24.46
N ASN A 129 12.06 -24.85 25.56
CA ASN A 129 11.57 -23.64 26.22
C ASN A 129 11.78 -22.38 25.37
N ALA A 130 12.89 -22.30 24.61
CA ALA A 130 13.15 -21.20 23.69
C ALA A 130 12.17 -21.20 22.50
N GLU A 131 11.93 -22.35 21.87
CA GLU A 131 10.94 -22.52 20.80
C GLU A 131 9.54 -22.14 21.28
N ARG A 132 9.12 -22.64 22.44
CA ARG A 132 7.84 -22.29 23.07
C ARG A 132 7.73 -20.79 23.36
N PHE A 133 8.81 -20.18 23.83
CA PHE A 133 8.85 -18.73 24.07
C PHE A 133 8.66 -17.92 22.77
N LEU A 134 9.34 -18.32 21.70
CA LEU A 134 9.19 -17.71 20.37
C LEU A 134 7.76 -17.85 19.85
N GLU A 135 7.19 -19.05 19.91
CA GLU A 135 5.80 -19.29 19.49
C GLU A 135 4.81 -18.39 20.24
N LEU A 136 4.92 -18.34 21.58
CA LEU A 136 4.03 -17.55 22.42
C LEU A 136 4.14 -16.05 22.12
N THR A 137 5.35 -15.54 21.93
CA THR A 137 5.57 -14.12 21.68
C THR A 137 5.17 -13.70 20.27
N ASP A 138 5.48 -14.49 19.23
CA ASP A 138 5.02 -14.22 17.88
C ASP A 138 3.49 -14.33 17.77
N ARG A 139 2.87 -15.27 18.50
CA ARG A 139 1.41 -15.36 18.61
C ARG A 139 0.80 -14.12 19.25
N LYS A 140 1.46 -13.51 20.26
CA LYS A 140 1.01 -12.24 20.84
C LYS A 140 1.07 -11.11 19.81
N HIS A 141 2.14 -11.00 19.01
CA HIS A 141 2.22 -9.99 17.94
C HIS A 141 1.14 -10.19 16.87
N LYS A 142 0.93 -11.42 16.40
CA LYS A 142 -0.14 -11.76 15.46
C LYS A 142 -1.51 -11.37 16.00
N ARG A 143 -1.81 -11.76 17.24
CA ARG A 143 -3.09 -11.49 17.89
C ARG A 143 -3.35 -10.00 18.04
N TYR A 144 -2.34 -9.22 18.45
CA TYR A 144 -2.47 -7.77 18.57
C TYR A 144 -2.92 -7.13 17.25
N ILE A 145 -2.24 -7.47 16.15
CA ILE A 145 -2.55 -6.92 14.83
C ILE A 145 -3.89 -7.41 14.29
N SER A 146 -4.19 -8.70 14.42
CA SER A 146 -5.44 -9.26 13.90
C SER A 146 -6.67 -8.77 14.66
N THR A 147 -6.55 -8.55 15.98
CA THR A 147 -7.66 -8.11 16.82
C THR A 147 -7.98 -6.64 16.58
N ILE A 148 -6.97 -5.77 16.50
CA ILE A 148 -7.20 -4.32 16.41
C ILE A 148 -7.42 -3.88 14.96
N TYR A 149 -6.66 -4.43 14.00
CA TYR A 149 -6.62 -3.93 12.63
C TYR A 149 -7.20 -4.90 11.59
N HIS A 150 -7.58 -6.12 11.99
CA HIS A 150 -8.08 -7.17 11.08
C HIS A 150 -7.15 -7.44 9.89
N ARG A 151 -5.83 -7.37 10.13
CA ARG A 151 -4.78 -7.69 9.17
C ARG A 151 -3.97 -8.89 9.63
N ASP A 152 -3.36 -9.58 8.66
CA ASP A 152 -2.36 -10.59 8.98
C ASP A 152 -1.01 -9.93 9.20
N TRP A 153 -0.46 -10.08 10.40
CA TRP A 153 0.88 -9.58 10.74
C TRP A 153 1.98 -10.15 9.83
N SER A 154 1.78 -11.33 9.24
CA SER A 154 2.74 -11.98 8.36
C SER A 154 2.66 -11.56 6.89
N ASP A 155 1.63 -10.79 6.52
CA ASP A 155 1.46 -10.29 5.15
C ASP A 155 2.64 -9.39 4.75
N PRO A 156 3.45 -9.80 3.74
CA PRO A 156 4.59 -9.01 3.31
C PRO A 156 4.20 -7.67 2.69
N SER A 157 2.96 -7.51 2.17
CA SER A 157 2.54 -6.26 1.53
C SER A 157 2.31 -5.11 2.53
N LEU A 158 2.34 -5.39 3.83
CA LEU A 158 2.30 -4.36 4.88
C LEU A 158 3.65 -3.68 5.10
N TYR A 159 4.71 -4.14 4.45
CA TYR A 159 6.07 -3.69 4.67
C TYR A 159 6.73 -3.29 3.36
N GLY A 160 7.48 -2.19 3.37
CA GLY A 160 8.31 -1.79 2.23
C GLY A 160 9.65 -2.51 2.21
N ILE A 161 10.17 -2.90 3.38
CA ILE A 161 11.45 -3.60 3.53
C ILE A 161 11.28 -4.77 4.49
N THR A 162 11.76 -5.96 4.11
CA THR A 162 11.93 -7.08 5.03
C THR A 162 13.42 -7.41 5.16
N LEU A 163 13.98 -7.20 6.35
CA LEU A 163 15.37 -7.48 6.68
C LEU A 163 15.48 -8.82 7.41
N ASN A 164 16.05 -9.83 6.74
CA ASN A 164 16.39 -11.10 7.37
C ASN A 164 17.77 -11.00 8.05
N THR A 165 17.86 -11.30 9.34
CA THR A 165 19.09 -11.21 10.13
C THR A 165 19.81 -12.54 10.34
N ASP A 166 19.52 -13.59 9.56
CA ASP A 166 20.25 -14.86 9.62
C ASP A 166 21.77 -14.66 9.44
N PHE A 167 22.15 -13.73 8.55
CA PHE A 167 23.54 -13.45 8.20
C PHE A 167 23.93 -11.96 8.36
N PHE A 168 23.11 -11.18 9.08
CA PHE A 168 23.40 -9.77 9.36
C PHE A 168 23.51 -9.52 10.86
N GLY A 169 24.54 -8.77 11.24
CA GLY A 169 24.69 -8.23 12.58
C GLY A 169 23.86 -6.97 12.83
N ILE A 170 23.88 -6.51 14.09
CA ILE A 170 23.14 -5.32 14.53
C ILE A 170 23.62 -4.06 13.79
N GLU A 171 24.93 -3.87 13.67
CA GLU A 171 25.53 -2.71 12.98
C GLU A 171 25.18 -2.68 11.49
N GLU A 172 25.28 -3.82 10.79
CA GLU A 172 24.98 -3.91 9.36
C GLU A 172 23.50 -3.62 9.09
N GLY A 173 22.60 -4.21 9.88
CA GLY A 173 21.17 -3.97 9.79
C GLY A 173 20.81 -2.50 10.05
N ALA A 174 21.40 -1.89 11.07
CA ALA A 174 21.18 -0.47 11.36
C ALA A 174 21.77 0.44 10.28
N ALA A 175 22.96 0.15 9.76
CA ALA A 175 23.61 0.93 8.70
C ALA A 175 22.80 0.91 7.40
N LEU A 176 22.24 -0.24 7.01
CA LEU A 176 21.40 -0.35 5.81
C LEU A 176 20.14 0.51 5.94
N LEU A 177 19.46 0.43 7.09
CA LEU A 177 18.26 1.22 7.35
C LEU A 177 18.56 2.71 7.48
N GLU A 178 19.68 3.07 8.09
CA GLU A 178 20.16 4.45 8.15
C GLU A 178 20.41 5.00 6.75
N TYR A 179 21.16 4.26 5.92
CA TYR A 179 21.44 4.67 4.55
C TYR A 179 20.14 4.90 3.79
N TYR A 180 19.20 3.96 3.84
CA TYR A 180 17.92 4.11 3.15
C TYR A 180 17.11 5.29 3.71
N ALA A 181 17.06 5.50 5.02
CA ALA A 181 16.36 6.62 5.62
C ALA A 181 16.95 7.97 5.18
N ARG A 182 18.28 8.13 5.18
CA ARG A 182 18.94 9.38 4.77
C ARG A 182 18.81 9.67 3.28
N ASN A 183 18.69 8.63 2.46
CA ASN A 183 18.67 8.75 1.00
C ASN A 183 17.30 8.46 0.39
N LYS A 184 16.24 8.29 1.21
CA LYS A 184 14.90 8.01 0.71
C LYS A 184 14.42 9.19 -0.12
N GLN A 185 14.28 8.93 -1.41
CA GLN A 185 13.55 9.80 -2.31
C GLN A 185 12.07 9.47 -2.19
N LEU A 186 11.23 10.50 -2.09
CA LEU A 186 9.79 10.32 -2.18
C LEU A 186 9.47 9.98 -3.64
N TYR A 187 9.42 8.68 -3.93
CA TYR A 187 8.88 8.22 -5.20
C TYR A 187 7.37 8.49 -5.16
N SER A 188 6.96 9.55 -5.82
CA SER A 188 5.57 9.67 -6.24
C SER A 188 5.46 8.83 -7.51
N PRO A 189 4.61 7.80 -7.59
CA PRO A 189 4.27 7.19 -8.87
C PRO A 189 3.77 8.26 -9.87
N ALA A 190 3.31 9.41 -9.39
CA ALA A 190 2.98 10.59 -10.19
C ALA A 190 4.18 11.29 -10.85
N ALA A 191 5.43 10.84 -10.66
CA ALA A 191 6.58 11.34 -11.42
C ALA A 191 6.79 10.56 -12.73
N GLU A 192 6.16 9.40 -12.91
CA GLU A 192 6.08 8.66 -14.18
C GLU A 192 4.68 8.71 -14.83
N TYR A 193 3.72 9.37 -14.17
CA TYR A 193 2.48 9.81 -14.79
C TYR A 193 2.48 11.34 -14.84
N PRO A 194 2.69 11.99 -16.00
CA PRO A 194 2.71 13.44 -16.07
C PRO A 194 1.43 14.01 -15.43
N SER A 195 1.64 14.91 -14.47
CA SER A 195 0.61 15.72 -13.83
C SER A 195 -0.39 16.27 -14.85
N GLN A 196 -1.69 16.13 -14.55
CA GLN A 196 -2.81 16.55 -15.40
C GLN A 196 -2.95 18.07 -15.61
N ASP A 197 -2.03 18.90 -15.14
CA ASP A 197 -1.98 20.34 -15.49
C ASP A 197 -1.15 20.64 -16.75
N GLY A 198 -0.72 19.59 -17.46
CA GLY A 198 0.00 19.69 -18.71
C GLY A 198 -0.54 18.72 -19.76
N LYS A 199 -1.86 18.64 -19.97
CA LYS A 199 -2.39 18.01 -21.19
C LYS A 199 -1.73 18.72 -22.38
N LYS A 200 -0.69 18.11 -22.97
CA LYS A 200 -0.23 18.47 -24.31
C LYS A 200 -1.50 18.49 -25.18
N PRO A 201 -1.69 19.47 -26.07
CA PRO A 201 -2.87 19.51 -26.91
C PRO A 201 -2.97 18.19 -27.67
N VAL A 202 -3.94 17.36 -27.28
CA VAL A 202 -4.21 16.09 -27.94
C VAL A 202 -4.85 16.45 -29.27
N THR A 203 -4.19 16.06 -30.37
CA THR A 203 -4.78 16.18 -31.69
C THR A 203 -5.60 14.91 -31.95
N PHE A 204 -6.92 15.01 -31.78
CA PHE A 204 -7.83 13.91 -32.04
C PHE A 204 -7.91 13.61 -33.54
N LYS A 205 -7.99 12.33 -33.90
CA LYS A 205 -8.12 11.88 -35.30
C LYS A 205 -9.54 12.11 -35.83
N HIS A 206 -10.53 12.13 -34.95
CA HIS A 206 -11.93 12.32 -35.32
C HIS A 206 -12.68 13.23 -34.32
N PRO A 207 -13.61 14.09 -34.78
CA PRO A 207 -14.38 14.98 -33.89
C PRO A 207 -15.15 14.26 -32.77
N SER A 208 -15.55 13.01 -32.99
CA SER A 208 -16.22 12.22 -31.94
C SER A 208 -15.32 11.89 -30.75
N GLU A 209 -14.00 11.79 -30.96
CA GLU A 209 -13.04 11.54 -29.88
C GLU A 209 -12.87 12.80 -29.03
N GLU A 210 -12.80 13.97 -29.66
CA GLU A 210 -12.74 15.27 -28.97
C GLU A 210 -14.00 15.52 -28.13
N GLU A 211 -15.19 15.28 -28.71
CA GLU A 211 -16.45 15.37 -27.97
C GLU A 211 -16.46 14.40 -26.76
N PHE A 212 -15.99 13.16 -26.94
CA PHE A 212 -15.94 12.17 -25.88
C PHE A 212 -14.99 12.55 -24.75
N ALA A 213 -13.80 13.05 -25.10
CA ALA A 213 -12.82 13.60 -24.17
C ALA A 213 -13.41 14.75 -23.33
N GLY A 214 -14.13 15.68 -23.98
CA GLY A 214 -14.80 16.79 -23.29
C GLY A 214 -15.86 16.32 -22.30
N ILE A 215 -16.58 15.25 -22.62
CA ILE A 215 -17.55 14.67 -21.69
C ILE A 215 -16.83 14.00 -20.51
N LEU A 216 -15.77 13.24 -20.74
CA LEU A 216 -14.98 12.64 -19.65
C LEU A 216 -14.43 13.71 -18.70
N ASP A 217 -13.93 14.82 -19.25
CA ASP A 217 -13.45 15.98 -18.50
C ASP A 217 -14.56 16.62 -17.65
N MET A 218 -15.76 16.78 -18.21
CA MET A 218 -16.93 17.31 -17.51
C MET A 218 -17.32 16.46 -16.28
N TYR A 219 -17.14 15.13 -16.37
CA TYR A 219 -17.39 14.21 -15.25
C TYR A 219 -16.18 14.00 -14.34
N HIS A 220 -15.09 14.75 -14.55
CA HIS A 220 -13.82 14.60 -13.83
C HIS A 220 -13.31 13.16 -13.83
N LEU A 221 -13.42 12.48 -14.98
CA LEU A 221 -12.89 11.14 -15.17
C LEU A 221 -11.50 11.21 -15.77
N ASP A 222 -10.56 10.52 -15.13
CA ASP A 222 -9.21 10.35 -15.69
C ASP A 222 -9.27 9.51 -16.97
N TRP A 223 -8.63 9.99 -18.03
CA TRP A 223 -8.55 9.29 -19.31
C TRP A 223 -7.22 9.51 -20.03
N GLU A 224 -6.87 8.52 -20.86
CA GLU A 224 -5.72 8.55 -21.76
C GLU A 224 -6.20 8.29 -23.20
N TYR A 225 -5.71 9.04 -24.18
CA TYR A 225 -6.04 8.86 -25.61
C TYR A 225 -5.00 7.98 -26.29
N GLU A 226 -5.45 6.92 -26.98
CA GLU A 226 -4.61 5.90 -27.62
C GLU A 226 -3.39 5.46 -26.78
N PRO A 227 -3.57 5.07 -25.50
CA PRO A 227 -2.46 4.86 -24.55
C PRO A 227 -1.52 3.71 -24.93
N ARG A 228 -2.01 2.77 -25.73
CA ARG A 228 -1.28 1.56 -26.08
C ARG A 228 -1.76 0.99 -27.40
N THR A 229 -0.81 0.59 -28.23
CA THR A 229 -1.04 -0.18 -29.45
C THR A 229 -0.76 -1.66 -29.20
N PHE A 230 -1.72 -2.51 -29.57
CA PHE A 230 -1.63 -3.97 -29.43
C PHE A 230 -1.38 -4.59 -30.82
N PRO A 231 -0.25 -5.25 -31.04
CA PRO A 231 -0.07 -6.12 -32.20
C PRO A 231 -1.10 -7.26 -32.18
N ILE A 232 -1.81 -7.47 -33.28
CA ILE A 232 -2.85 -8.50 -33.37
C ILE A 232 -2.67 -9.47 -34.54
N GLN A 233 -1.79 -9.17 -35.50
CA GLN A 233 -1.33 -10.13 -36.51
C GLN A 233 0.15 -9.91 -36.84
N TRP A 234 0.81 -10.99 -37.26
CA TRP A 234 2.19 -11.04 -37.68
C TRP A 234 2.33 -11.79 -39.01
N ASP A 235 3.38 -11.53 -39.78
CA ASP A 235 3.78 -12.37 -40.92
C ASP A 235 4.60 -13.59 -40.47
N GLU A 236 5.01 -14.43 -41.43
CA GLU A 236 5.83 -15.64 -41.17
C GLU A 236 7.23 -15.30 -40.60
N GLU A 237 7.68 -14.05 -40.76
CA GLU A 237 8.97 -13.54 -40.27
C GLU A 237 8.85 -12.91 -38.88
N GLY A 238 7.64 -12.78 -38.33
CA GLY A 238 7.37 -12.21 -37.02
C GLY A 238 7.22 -10.68 -37.02
N ASN A 239 7.14 -10.03 -38.18
CA ASN A 239 6.86 -8.60 -38.27
C ASN A 239 5.36 -8.33 -38.05
N VAL A 240 5.02 -7.25 -37.36
CA VAL A 240 3.62 -6.87 -37.09
C VAL A 240 2.94 -6.41 -38.38
N THR A 241 1.97 -7.17 -38.87
CA THR A 241 1.17 -6.84 -40.07
C THR A 241 -0.11 -6.09 -39.74
N MET A 242 -0.63 -6.25 -38.52
CA MET A 242 -1.79 -5.51 -38.04
C MET A 242 -1.68 -5.22 -36.55
N ALA A 243 -2.00 -4.00 -36.18
CA ALA A 243 -2.11 -3.56 -34.80
C ALA A 243 -3.45 -2.87 -34.54
N PHE A 244 -3.81 -2.77 -33.26
CA PHE A 244 -5.02 -2.15 -32.78
C PHE A 244 -4.71 -1.25 -31.59
N SER A 245 -5.07 0.03 -31.71
CA SER A 245 -4.96 1.02 -30.65
C SER A 245 -6.37 1.39 -30.21
N PRO A 246 -6.80 1.05 -28.98
CA PRO A 246 -8.08 1.52 -28.46
C PRO A 246 -8.11 3.03 -28.35
N ASP A 247 -9.24 3.66 -28.67
CA ASP A 247 -9.37 5.13 -28.72
C ASP A 247 -9.08 5.80 -27.36
N PHE A 248 -9.60 5.25 -26.25
CA PHE A 248 -9.36 5.76 -24.89
C PHE A 248 -9.06 4.65 -23.88
N TYR A 249 -8.50 5.04 -22.73
CA TYR A 249 -8.41 4.20 -21.53
C TYR A 249 -8.82 4.99 -20.31
N LEU A 250 -9.60 4.36 -19.44
CA LEU A 250 -10.06 4.93 -18.17
C LEU A 250 -9.33 4.21 -17.03
N PRO A 251 -8.24 4.78 -16.47
CA PRO A 251 -7.39 4.11 -15.48
C PRO A 251 -8.16 3.65 -14.25
N ARG A 252 -9.06 4.50 -13.75
CA ARG A 252 -9.92 4.21 -12.59
C ARG A 252 -10.74 2.93 -12.74
N PHE A 253 -11.16 2.62 -13.97
CA PHE A 253 -11.99 1.45 -14.27
C PHE A 253 -11.20 0.32 -14.92
N ASN A 254 -9.89 0.49 -15.11
CA ASN A 254 -9.02 -0.43 -15.84
C ASN A 254 -9.70 -0.94 -17.12
N THR A 255 -10.21 -0.02 -17.94
CA THR A 255 -11.01 -0.35 -19.13
C THR A 255 -10.62 0.52 -20.32
N PHE A 256 -10.35 -0.13 -21.45
CA PHE A 256 -10.19 0.51 -22.75
C PHE A 256 -11.56 0.80 -23.38
N ILE A 257 -11.69 1.94 -24.04
CA ILE A 257 -12.87 2.35 -24.77
C ILE A 257 -12.52 2.49 -26.24
N GLU A 258 -13.30 1.83 -27.08
CA GLU A 258 -13.27 1.98 -28.52
C GLU A 258 -14.55 2.69 -28.97
N LEU A 259 -14.43 3.89 -29.53
CA LEU A 259 -15.56 4.62 -30.08
C LEU A 259 -15.97 4.00 -31.42
N THR A 260 -17.28 3.81 -31.59
CA THR A 260 -17.83 3.39 -32.87
C THR A 260 -18.89 4.39 -33.33
N THR A 261 -18.86 4.70 -34.63
CA THR A 261 -19.94 5.43 -35.30
C THR A 261 -21.05 4.45 -35.69
N MET A 262 -22.24 4.97 -36.01
CA MET A 262 -23.39 4.14 -36.42
C MET A 262 -23.26 3.50 -37.81
N ASN A 263 -22.13 3.69 -38.52
CA ASN A 263 -21.92 3.08 -39.83
C ASN A 263 -21.58 1.58 -39.68
N GLN A 264 -22.54 0.71 -40.03
CA GLN A 264 -22.50 -0.74 -39.84
C GLN A 264 -21.25 -1.43 -40.40
N LYS A 265 -20.68 -0.93 -41.51
CA LYS A 265 -19.49 -1.54 -42.13
C LYS A 265 -18.25 -1.41 -41.25
N TYR A 266 -18.02 -0.21 -40.68
CA TYR A 266 -16.88 0.08 -39.80
C TYR A 266 -17.01 -0.55 -38.41
N ALA A 267 -18.24 -0.67 -37.89
CA ALA A 267 -18.50 -1.34 -36.62
C ALA A 267 -18.12 -2.83 -36.65
N SER A 268 -18.32 -3.50 -37.79
CA SER A 268 -18.00 -4.92 -37.95
C SER A 268 -16.49 -5.21 -37.90
N GLU A 269 -15.67 -4.33 -38.47
CA GLU A 269 -14.21 -4.47 -38.46
C GLU A 269 -13.63 -4.17 -37.09
N LYS A 270 -14.09 -3.09 -36.41
CA LYS A 270 -13.69 -2.79 -35.03
C LYS A 270 -14.03 -3.94 -34.08
N LYS A 271 -15.21 -4.54 -34.21
CA LYS A 271 -15.62 -5.68 -33.38
C LYS A 271 -14.71 -6.90 -33.59
N LYS A 272 -14.35 -7.22 -34.84
CA LYS A 272 -13.40 -8.31 -35.15
C LYS A 272 -12.02 -8.07 -34.52
N LYS A 273 -11.50 -6.84 -34.59
CA LYS A 273 -10.22 -6.48 -33.95
C LYS A 273 -10.28 -6.62 -32.43
N VAL A 274 -11.37 -6.18 -31.81
CA VAL A 274 -11.59 -6.32 -30.36
C VAL A 274 -11.69 -7.79 -29.93
N GLU A 275 -12.39 -8.63 -30.69
CA GLU A 275 -12.45 -10.07 -30.43
C GLU A 275 -11.08 -10.73 -30.55
N LEU A 276 -10.31 -10.37 -31.58
CA LEU A 276 -8.95 -10.86 -31.76
C LEU A 276 -8.02 -10.40 -30.63
N LEU A 277 -8.13 -9.14 -30.19
CA LEU A 277 -7.40 -8.61 -29.05
C LEU A 277 -7.74 -9.39 -27.77
N LYS A 278 -9.03 -9.63 -27.48
CA LYS A 278 -9.44 -10.41 -26.30
C LYS A 278 -8.89 -11.83 -26.32
N ARG A 279 -8.78 -12.43 -27.51
CA ARG A 279 -8.21 -13.77 -27.69
C ARG A 279 -6.69 -13.80 -27.45
N LEU A 280 -5.96 -12.81 -27.94
CA LEU A 280 -4.50 -12.74 -27.82
C LEU A 280 -4.04 -12.19 -26.46
N TYR A 281 -4.82 -11.32 -25.84
CA TYR A 281 -4.51 -10.64 -24.57
C TYR A 281 -5.63 -10.88 -23.54
N PRO A 282 -5.74 -12.12 -23.00
CA PRO A 282 -6.75 -12.46 -22.01
C PRO A 282 -6.57 -11.59 -20.75
N GLY A 283 -7.66 -10.99 -20.27
CA GLY A 283 -7.65 -10.04 -19.14
C GLY A 283 -7.72 -8.56 -19.55
N THR A 284 -7.66 -8.24 -20.86
CA THR A 284 -7.85 -6.87 -21.33
C THR A 284 -9.35 -6.50 -21.34
N ASN A 285 -9.74 -5.57 -20.45
CA ASN A 285 -11.11 -5.04 -20.42
C ASN A 285 -11.26 -3.98 -21.50
N ILE A 286 -12.05 -4.27 -22.52
CA ILE A 286 -12.34 -3.33 -23.61
C ILE A 286 -13.83 -3.31 -23.94
N ASN A 287 -14.36 -2.10 -24.03
CA ASN A 287 -15.76 -1.81 -24.34
C ASN A 287 -15.87 -0.97 -25.61
N ILE A 288 -16.75 -1.39 -26.51
CA ILE A 288 -17.12 -0.62 -27.70
C ILE A 288 -18.28 0.30 -27.31
N VAL A 289 -18.14 1.60 -27.55
CA VAL A 289 -19.10 2.62 -27.13
C VAL A 289 -19.59 3.40 -28.35
N PHE A 290 -20.91 3.47 -28.51
CA PHE A 290 -21.52 4.31 -29.54
C PHE A 290 -21.54 5.76 -29.08
N LYS A 291 -21.40 6.69 -30.04
CA LYS A 291 -21.46 8.14 -29.79
C LYS A 291 -22.66 8.57 -28.91
N ASN A 292 -23.82 7.93 -29.08
CA ASN A 292 -25.05 8.29 -28.37
C ASN A 292 -25.26 7.56 -27.03
N ASP A 293 -24.48 6.51 -26.74
CA ASP A 293 -24.73 5.59 -25.61
C ASP A 293 -23.78 5.84 -24.43
N PHE A 294 -23.07 6.98 -24.41
CA PHE A 294 -22.14 7.30 -23.33
C PHE A 294 -22.81 7.34 -21.95
N TYR A 295 -24.03 7.84 -21.86
CA TYR A 295 -24.76 7.85 -20.58
C TYR A 295 -25.02 6.44 -20.05
N SER A 296 -25.31 5.47 -20.93
CA SER A 296 -25.44 4.07 -20.55
C SER A 296 -24.10 3.46 -20.10
N LEU A 297 -22.98 3.96 -20.62
CA LEU A 297 -21.65 3.58 -20.13
C LEU A 297 -21.41 4.11 -18.71
N LEU A 298 -21.74 5.37 -18.42
CA LEU A 298 -21.62 5.95 -17.08
C LEU A 298 -22.45 5.19 -16.03
N GLU A 299 -23.68 4.82 -16.39
CA GLU A 299 -24.56 4.02 -15.52
C GLU A 299 -23.93 2.65 -15.19
N ARG A 300 -23.32 1.98 -16.18
CA ARG A 300 -22.60 0.71 -15.96
C ARG A 300 -21.40 0.86 -15.03
N PHE A 301 -20.75 2.02 -15.03
CA PHE A 301 -19.64 2.33 -14.13
C PHE A 301 -20.09 2.91 -12.77
N GLY A 302 -21.40 2.95 -12.49
CA GLY A 302 -21.94 3.41 -11.21
C GLY A 302 -21.87 4.93 -11.01
N ILE A 303 -21.62 5.69 -12.07
CA ILE A 303 -21.58 7.16 -12.03
C ILE A 303 -23.01 7.66 -12.15
N LYS A 304 -23.63 8.00 -11.02
CA LYS A 304 -24.98 8.59 -11.00
C LYS A 304 -24.93 9.99 -11.62
N LYS A 305 -25.99 10.33 -12.36
CA LYS A 305 -26.22 11.67 -12.87
C LYS A 305 -26.14 12.65 -11.70
N GLY A 306 -25.08 13.46 -11.64
CA GLY A 306 -25.11 14.67 -10.81
C GLY A 306 -26.26 15.52 -11.32
N SER A 307 -27.21 15.84 -10.44
CA SER A 307 -28.23 16.84 -10.73
C SER A 307 -27.50 18.16 -11.02
N ALA A 308 -27.44 18.54 -12.28
CA ALA A 308 -27.09 19.91 -12.64
C ALA A 308 -28.20 20.82 -12.08
N GLN A 309 -27.84 21.56 -11.03
CA GLN A 309 -28.36 22.89 -10.70
C GLN A 309 -27.16 23.78 -10.43
#